data_AF-A0AAU4DPY7-F1
#
_entry.id   AF-A0AAU4DPY7-F1
#
_cell.length_a   1.000
_cell.length_b   1.000
_cell.length_c   1.000
_cell.angle_alpha   90.00
_cell.angle_beta   90.00
_cell.angle_gamma   90.00
#
_symmetry.space_group_name_H-M   'P 1'
#
loop_
_entity.id
_entity.type
_entity.pdbx_description
1 polymer ?
#
loop_
_entity_poly.entity_id
_entity_poly.type
_entity_poly.pdbx_seq_one_letter_code
_entity_poly.pdbx_strand_id
1 'polypeptide(L)'
;MEYLDLAPYEYSEFPIPMLSIGWLGREHGIQRLGSDPSTATSLTRVKTSSRRLGSLTLGMHLCEFCPDGHEFTGNGEYRYYAQGGEVFAAPMMITHYIEDHQYCPPAQFVNSLAGLDELEWDWRAEILSKILRDPEQDLHFRCEAIVDLANWVDVRAFNALMGAARDEELADVTGLEIGISFGSLMSRGFTAHGLDAIPSHIKYAIDHYEELI
;
A
#
# COMPACT_ATOMS: atom_id res chain seq x y z
N MET A 1 8.75 -8.85 13.70
CA MET A 1 9.97 -8.15 13.24
C MET A 1 9.75 -6.69 13.53
N GLU A 2 10.76 -6.01 14.07
CA GLU A 2 10.65 -4.62 14.51
C GLU A 2 11.77 -3.78 13.90
N TYR A 3 11.46 -2.51 13.63
CA TYR A 3 12.39 -1.56 13.05
C TYR A 3 12.21 -0.19 13.71
N LEU A 4 13.30 0.54 13.85
CA LEU A 4 13.21 1.96 14.19
C LEU A 4 12.50 2.70 13.07
N ASP A 5 11.63 3.64 13.44
CA ASP A 5 10.97 4.51 12.49
C ASP A 5 12.01 5.29 11.67
N LEU A 6 11.77 5.41 10.37
CA LEU A 6 12.65 6.01 9.38
C LEU A 6 13.97 5.25 9.14
N ALA A 7 14.14 4.06 9.72
CA ALA A 7 15.19 3.15 9.29
C ALA A 7 14.85 2.57 7.89
N PRO A 8 15.85 2.11 7.13
CA PRO A 8 15.60 1.32 5.93
C PRO A 8 14.66 0.16 6.21
N TYR A 9 13.70 -0.05 5.33
CA TYR A 9 12.83 -1.22 5.36
C TYR A 9 13.51 -2.41 4.72
N GLU A 10 13.55 -3.54 5.44
CA GLU A 10 14.33 -4.72 5.06
C GLU A 10 13.52 -6.03 5.14
N TYR A 11 12.20 -5.97 5.37
CA TYR A 11 11.39 -7.18 5.57
C TYR A 11 11.15 -7.94 4.25
N SER A 12 10.92 -7.21 3.16
CA SER A 12 10.84 -7.77 1.81
C SER A 12 11.83 -7.07 0.87
N GLU A 13 12.48 -7.83 0.00
CA GLU A 13 13.24 -7.25 -1.10
C GLU A 13 12.25 -6.65 -2.10
N PHE A 14 12.08 -5.33 -2.11
CA PHE A 14 11.26 -4.63 -3.10
C PHE A 14 12.14 -3.62 -3.85
N PRO A 15 12.02 -3.49 -5.19
CA PRO A 15 12.95 -2.69 -5.99
C PRO A 15 12.85 -1.18 -5.77
N ILE A 16 11.89 -0.72 -4.97
CA ILE A 16 11.79 0.67 -4.52
C ILE A 16 12.25 0.72 -3.05
N PRO A 17 13.31 1.49 -2.73
CA PRO A 17 13.72 1.69 -1.34
C PRO A 17 12.62 2.32 -0.51
N MET A 18 12.39 1.79 0.69
CA MET A 18 11.37 2.26 1.61
C MET A 18 11.94 2.52 3.00
N LEU A 19 11.23 3.36 3.76
CA LEU A 19 11.49 3.63 5.16
C LEU A 19 10.43 2.96 6.03
N SER A 20 10.88 2.30 7.10
CA SER A 20 10.00 1.64 8.07
C SER A 20 9.25 2.66 8.91
N ILE A 21 7.94 2.48 9.08
CA ILE A 21 7.10 3.27 9.98
C ILE A 21 6.19 2.33 10.78
N GLY A 22 6.18 2.44 12.10
CA GLY A 22 5.24 1.71 12.95
C GLY A 22 5.50 0.20 13.01
N TRP A 23 6.70 -0.26 12.65
CA TRP A 23 7.17 -1.64 12.87
C TRP A 23 7.59 -1.84 14.32
N LEU A 24 6.62 -1.74 15.22
CA LEU A 24 6.82 -1.80 16.66
C LEU A 24 6.89 -3.25 17.13
N GLY A 25 7.62 -3.47 18.23
CA GLY A 25 7.71 -4.76 18.91
C GLY A 25 8.24 -4.59 20.33
N ARG A 26 8.35 -5.69 21.08
CA ARG A 26 8.78 -5.65 22.49
C ARG A 26 10.23 -5.20 22.69
N GLU A 27 11.13 -5.35 21.71
CA GLU A 27 12.54 -5.02 21.89
C GLU A 27 12.78 -3.51 21.78
N HIS A 28 12.15 -2.81 20.83
CA HIS A 28 12.23 -1.35 20.69
C HIS A 28 11.09 -0.59 21.37
N GLY A 29 10.01 -1.29 21.74
CA GLY A 29 8.83 -0.73 22.38
C GLY A 29 8.02 0.22 21.48
N ILE A 30 7.11 0.97 22.10
CA ILE A 30 6.31 1.99 21.40
C ILE A 30 7.17 3.24 21.24
N GLN A 31 7.58 3.49 20.00
CA GLN A 31 8.43 4.63 19.65
C GLN A 31 7.66 5.94 19.81
N ARG A 32 8.35 6.99 20.27
CA ARG A 32 7.79 8.34 20.50
C ARG A 32 6.54 8.40 21.40
N LEU A 33 6.33 7.41 22.27
CA LEU A 33 5.25 7.44 23.27
C LEU A 33 5.26 8.76 24.06
N GLY A 34 4.10 9.42 24.18
CA GLY A 34 3.97 10.68 24.91
C GLY A 34 4.59 11.91 24.22
N SER A 35 5.10 11.77 23.00
CA SER A 35 5.43 12.92 22.15
C SER A 35 4.13 13.54 21.63
N ASP A 36 4.07 14.87 21.51
CA ASP A 36 2.87 15.58 21.02
C ASP A 36 3.05 16.03 19.56
N PRO A 37 2.20 15.55 18.62
CA PRO A 37 2.10 16.13 17.28
C PRO A 37 0.65 16.46 16.85
N SER A 38 -0.32 16.53 17.76
CA SER A 38 -1.76 16.44 17.48
C SER A 38 -2.17 15.06 16.92
N THR A 39 -2.18 14.04 17.79
CA THR A 39 -2.49 12.63 17.46
C THR A 39 -3.80 12.46 16.67
N ALA A 40 -4.83 13.27 16.92
CA ALA A 40 -6.09 13.23 16.17
C ALA A 40 -5.93 13.61 14.69
N THR A 41 -5.12 14.62 14.38
CA THR A 41 -4.81 15.02 13.00
C THR A 41 -3.96 13.95 12.31
N SER A 42 -2.94 13.43 13.01
CA SER A 42 -2.07 12.37 12.51
C SER A 42 -2.85 11.10 12.21
N LEU A 43 -3.71 10.66 13.13
CA LEU A 43 -4.58 9.50 12.96
C LEU A 43 -5.49 9.66 11.75
N THR A 44 -6.14 10.82 11.62
CA THR A 44 -7.02 11.11 10.49
C THR A 44 -6.24 11.01 9.18
N ARG A 45 -5.06 11.64 9.09
CA ARG A 45 -4.20 11.58 7.91
C ARG A 45 -3.76 10.16 7.58
N VAL A 46 -3.30 9.40 8.56
CA VAL A 46 -2.89 8.00 8.36
C VAL A 46 -4.08 7.21 7.84
N LYS A 47 -5.23 7.24 8.53
CA LYS A 47 -6.45 6.53 8.11
C LYS A 47 -6.88 6.87 6.69
N THR A 48 -6.89 8.14 6.31
CA THR A 48 -7.29 8.56 4.94
C THR A 48 -6.27 8.16 3.87
N SER A 49 -5.02 7.96 4.27
CA SER A 49 -3.92 7.61 3.37
C SER A 49 -3.67 6.10 3.28
N SER A 50 -4.11 5.32 4.27
CA SER A 50 -4.06 3.86 4.32
C SER A 50 -5.10 3.22 3.40
N ARG A 51 -4.91 3.35 2.08
CA ARG A 51 -5.94 3.01 1.08
C ARG A 51 -5.96 1.55 0.66
N ARG A 52 -4.77 0.95 0.55
CA ARG A 52 -4.62 -0.40 -0.01
C ARG A 52 -3.49 -1.11 0.69
N LEU A 53 -3.78 -2.31 1.16
CA LEU A 53 -2.78 -3.23 1.68
C LEU A 53 -2.09 -3.93 0.51
N GLY A 54 -0.77 -3.97 0.57
CA GLY A 54 0.08 -4.86 -0.22
C GLY A 54 0.75 -5.90 0.69
N SER A 55 1.57 -6.76 0.09
CA SER A 55 2.36 -7.79 0.79
C SER A 55 1.54 -8.66 1.77
N LEU A 56 0.32 -9.05 1.37
CA LEU A 56 -0.50 -9.93 2.21
C LEU A 56 0.21 -11.27 2.42
N THR A 57 0.31 -11.68 3.68
CA THR A 57 0.94 -12.94 4.08
C THR A 57 -0.09 -13.93 4.59
N LEU A 58 0.24 -15.23 4.51
CA LEU A 58 -0.59 -16.30 5.08
C LEU A 58 -0.56 -16.31 6.62
N GLY A 59 0.42 -15.66 7.24
CA GLY A 59 0.55 -15.53 8.68
C GLY A 59 -0.21 -14.33 9.24
N MET A 60 -0.48 -14.35 10.54
CA MET A 60 -1.01 -13.20 11.27
C MET A 60 0.06 -12.65 12.21
N HIS A 61 0.25 -11.34 12.22
CA HIS A 61 0.97 -10.64 13.27
C HIS A 61 -0.02 -10.26 14.38
N LEU A 62 0.27 -10.67 15.61
CA LEU A 62 -0.51 -10.33 16.79
C LEU A 62 0.11 -9.13 17.49
N CYS A 63 -0.72 -8.17 17.90
CA CYS A 63 -0.25 -7.03 18.69
C CYS A 63 0.34 -7.48 20.02
N GLU A 64 1.63 -7.22 20.21
CA GLU A 64 2.34 -7.57 21.44
C GLU A 64 2.05 -6.61 22.61
N PHE A 65 1.37 -5.48 22.34
CA PHE A 65 1.04 -4.45 23.33
C PHE A 65 -0.39 -4.57 23.85
N CYS A 66 -1.24 -5.35 23.19
CA CYS A 66 -2.59 -5.64 23.66
C CYS A 66 -2.55 -6.55 24.89
N PRO A 67 -3.57 -6.47 25.77
CA PRO A 67 -3.78 -7.48 26.80
C PRO A 67 -4.05 -8.86 26.18
N ASP A 68 -3.60 -9.91 26.85
CA ASP A 68 -3.79 -11.29 26.41
C ASP A 68 -5.28 -11.59 26.15
N GLY A 69 -5.58 -12.19 24.99
CA GLY A 69 -6.94 -12.55 24.56
C GLY A 69 -7.74 -11.41 23.93
N HIS A 70 -7.14 -10.24 23.72
CA HIS A 70 -7.72 -9.07 23.08
C HIS A 70 -6.83 -8.50 21.96
N GLU A 71 -5.99 -9.34 21.37
CA GLU A 71 -5.00 -8.92 20.39
C GLU A 71 -5.66 -8.49 19.07
N PHE A 72 -5.31 -7.29 18.61
CA PHE A 72 -5.51 -6.93 17.21
C PHE A 72 -4.53 -7.74 16.34
N THR A 73 -5.00 -8.17 15.17
CA THR A 73 -4.16 -8.92 14.22
C THR A 73 -4.13 -8.26 12.85
N GLY A 74 -2.96 -8.25 12.21
CA GLY A 74 -2.79 -7.82 10.82
C GLY A 74 -1.92 -8.78 10.03
N ASN A 75 -2.02 -8.77 8.71
CA ASN A 75 -1.29 -9.71 7.84
C ASN A 75 -0.72 -9.08 6.57
N GLY A 76 -0.65 -7.76 6.50
CA GLY A 76 -0.07 -7.03 5.37
C GLY A 76 0.46 -5.68 5.78
N GLU A 77 0.80 -4.89 4.78
CA GLU A 77 1.41 -3.58 4.97
C GLU A 77 0.83 -2.55 4.00
N TYR A 78 0.87 -1.29 4.41
CA TYR A 78 0.63 -0.15 3.57
C TYR A 78 1.96 0.37 3.03
N ARG A 79 1.97 0.76 1.76
CA ARG A 79 3.04 1.56 1.17
C ARG A 79 2.53 2.96 0.85
N TYR A 80 3.23 3.97 1.34
CA TYR A 80 2.88 5.37 1.16
C TYR A 80 3.91 6.03 0.24
N TYR A 81 3.46 6.47 -0.93
CA TYR A 81 4.28 7.12 -1.93
C TYR A 81 4.19 8.64 -1.79
N ALA A 82 5.21 9.27 -1.20
CA ALA A 82 5.22 10.72 -0.99
C ALA A 82 5.58 11.47 -2.27
N GLN A 83 5.08 12.71 -2.44
CA GLN A 83 5.44 13.56 -3.59
C GLN A 83 6.94 13.86 -3.67
N GLY A 84 7.63 13.94 -2.53
CA GLY A 84 9.09 14.17 -2.44
C GLY A 84 9.95 13.01 -2.94
N GLY A 85 9.35 11.86 -3.28
CA GLY A 85 10.04 10.67 -3.76
C GLY A 85 10.27 9.62 -2.66
N GLU A 86 10.12 9.98 -1.38
CA GLU A 86 10.18 9.01 -0.30
C GLU A 86 9.02 8.00 -0.37
N VAL A 87 9.31 6.77 0.06
CA VAL A 87 8.31 5.72 0.20
C VAL A 87 8.41 5.18 1.62
N PHE A 88 7.26 5.02 2.26
CA PHE A 88 7.18 4.48 3.62
C PHE A 88 6.42 3.16 3.60
N ALA A 89 6.94 2.18 4.34
CA ALA A 89 6.27 0.90 4.57
C ALA A 89 5.81 0.83 6.03
N ALA A 90 4.53 0.57 6.24
CA ALA A 90 3.98 0.39 7.59
C ALA A 90 3.09 -0.84 7.67
N PRO A 91 3.14 -1.61 8.77
CA PRO A 91 2.22 -2.73 8.93
C PRO A 91 0.77 -2.22 8.95
N MET A 92 -0.17 -3.09 8.58
CA MET A 92 -1.62 -2.83 8.65
C MET A 92 -2.05 -2.23 10.00
N MET A 93 -1.32 -2.58 11.06
CA MET A 93 -1.58 -2.21 12.44
C MET A 93 -1.19 -0.77 12.81
N ILE A 94 -0.63 0.02 11.88
CA ILE A 94 -0.22 1.40 12.16
C ILE A 94 -1.35 2.25 12.78
N THR A 95 -2.59 2.12 12.30
CA THR A 95 -3.73 2.86 12.84
C THR A 95 -4.10 2.40 14.24
N HIS A 96 -4.15 1.07 14.46
CA HIS A 96 -4.35 0.47 15.77
C HIS A 96 -3.30 0.93 16.78
N TYR A 97 -2.01 0.98 16.40
CA TYR A 97 -0.95 1.49 17.27
C TYR A 97 -1.17 2.95 17.67
N ILE A 98 -1.64 3.80 16.75
CA ILE A 98 -1.92 5.21 17.06
C ILE A 98 -3.11 5.32 18.02
N GLU A 99 -4.17 4.56 17.78
CA GLU A 99 -5.44 4.64 18.54
C GLU A 99 -5.33 4.05 19.94
N ASP A 100 -4.85 2.80 20.02
CA ASP A 100 -4.96 1.99 21.24
C ASP A 100 -3.66 1.99 22.05
N HIS A 101 -2.54 2.34 21.40
CA HIS A 101 -1.21 2.30 22.01
C HIS A 101 -0.49 3.65 22.00
N GLN A 102 -1.18 4.73 21.64
CA GLN A 102 -0.65 6.10 21.64
C GLN A 102 0.67 6.25 20.88
N TYR A 103 0.89 5.40 19.88
CA TYR A 103 2.02 5.53 18.97
C TYR A 103 1.93 6.86 18.25
N CYS A 104 3.08 7.53 18.17
CA CYS A 104 3.23 8.84 17.58
C CYS A 104 4.12 8.74 16.34
N PRO A 105 3.55 8.68 15.12
CA PRO A 105 4.34 8.59 13.91
C PRO A 105 5.25 9.81 13.73
N PRO A 106 6.40 9.67 13.05
CA PRO A 106 7.31 10.78 12.78
C PRO A 106 6.61 11.92 12.05
N ALA A 107 6.91 13.15 12.42
CA ALA A 107 6.41 14.33 11.69
C ALA A 107 6.78 14.30 10.20
N GLN A 108 7.98 13.79 9.85
CA GLN A 108 8.38 13.60 8.46
C GLN A 108 7.34 12.75 7.69
N PHE A 109 6.98 11.59 8.22
CA PHE A 109 5.97 10.72 7.62
C PHE A 109 4.60 11.42 7.53
N VAL A 110 4.11 11.97 8.64
CA VAL A 110 2.78 12.61 8.68
C VAL A 110 2.67 13.78 7.71
N ASN A 111 3.74 14.58 7.60
CA ASN A 111 3.80 15.70 6.66
C ASN A 111 3.81 15.22 5.20
N SER A 112 4.51 14.12 4.91
CA SER A 112 4.54 13.50 3.58
C SER A 112 3.20 12.90 3.13
N LEU A 113 2.24 12.69 4.05
CA LEU A 113 0.89 12.24 3.71
C LEU A 113 0.02 13.35 3.10
N ALA A 114 0.45 14.61 3.15
CA ALA A 114 -0.23 15.67 2.42
C ALA A 114 0.05 15.49 0.90
N GLY A 115 -1.01 15.44 0.09
CA GLY A 115 -0.87 15.42 -1.38
C GLY A 115 -0.61 14.05 -2.02
N LEU A 116 -0.90 12.93 -1.34
CA LEU A 116 -0.78 11.59 -1.94
C LEU A 116 -1.66 11.39 -3.20
N ASP A 117 -2.70 12.19 -3.37
CA ASP A 117 -3.57 12.17 -4.55
C ASP A 117 -2.98 12.87 -5.78
N GLU A 118 -1.87 13.60 -5.59
CA GLU A 118 -1.30 14.50 -6.59
C GLU A 118 0.03 13.95 -7.13
N LEU A 119 0.21 12.63 -7.09
CA LEU A 119 1.42 12.00 -7.60
C LEU A 119 1.53 12.17 -9.12
N GLU A 120 2.49 12.99 -9.52
CA GLU A 120 2.96 13.02 -10.89
C GLU A 120 3.76 11.75 -11.19
N TRP A 121 3.70 11.32 -12.44
CA TRP A 121 4.47 10.17 -12.89
C TRP A 121 5.97 10.42 -12.75
N ASP A 122 6.65 9.50 -12.06
CA ASP A 122 8.05 9.63 -11.71
C ASP A 122 8.82 8.32 -11.91
N TRP A 123 10.05 8.28 -11.40
CA TRP A 123 10.92 7.11 -11.51
C TRP A 123 10.36 5.86 -10.81
N ARG A 124 9.53 6.01 -9.78
CA ARG A 124 8.92 4.88 -9.04
C ARG A 124 7.86 4.23 -9.92
N ALA A 125 6.98 5.05 -10.51
CA ALA A 125 5.99 4.58 -11.48
C ALA A 125 6.65 3.90 -12.69
N GLU A 126 7.78 4.46 -13.19
CA GLU A 126 8.56 3.84 -14.26
C GLU A 126 9.11 2.46 -13.88
N ILE A 127 9.61 2.29 -12.64
CA ILE A 127 10.09 1.00 -12.16
C ILE A 127 8.95 0.00 -12.06
N LEU A 128 7.84 0.36 -11.39
CA LEU A 128 6.67 -0.51 -11.24
C LEU A 128 6.08 -0.93 -12.59
N SER A 129 5.97 0.01 -13.53
CA SER A 129 5.50 -0.26 -14.89
C SER A 129 6.44 -1.17 -15.68
N LYS A 130 7.76 -1.07 -15.47
CA LYS A 130 8.72 -2.00 -16.09
C LYS A 130 8.58 -3.40 -15.49
N ILE A 131 8.50 -3.51 -14.17
CA ILE A 131 8.33 -4.78 -13.46
C ILE A 131 7.07 -5.49 -13.96
N LEU A 132 5.93 -4.80 -13.93
CA LEU A 132 4.64 -5.39 -14.31
C LEU A 132 4.63 -5.96 -15.73
N ARG A 133 5.28 -5.26 -16.67
CA ARG A 133 5.28 -5.61 -18.10
C ARG A 133 6.36 -6.61 -18.50
N ASP A 134 7.32 -6.92 -17.63
CA ASP A 134 8.41 -7.83 -17.92
C ASP A 134 8.02 -9.25 -17.47
N PRO A 135 7.75 -10.19 -18.41
CA PRO A 135 7.28 -11.53 -18.07
C PRO A 135 8.34 -12.38 -17.36
N GLU A 136 9.61 -11.99 -17.43
CA GLU A 136 10.71 -12.71 -16.75
C GLU A 136 10.93 -12.21 -15.31
N GLN A 137 10.18 -11.20 -14.86
CA GLN A 137 10.22 -10.75 -13.47
C GLN A 137 9.56 -11.73 -12.54
N ASP A 138 9.98 -11.67 -11.28
CA ASP A 138 9.33 -12.39 -10.20
C ASP A 138 7.83 -12.06 -10.14
N LEU A 139 6.99 -13.11 -10.15
CA LEU A 139 5.54 -12.98 -10.21
C LEU A 139 4.99 -12.20 -9.00
N HIS A 140 5.58 -12.36 -7.82
CA HIS A 140 5.17 -11.61 -6.64
C HIS A 140 5.43 -10.11 -6.83
N PHE A 141 6.58 -9.71 -7.37
CA PHE A 141 6.84 -8.30 -7.70
C PHE A 141 5.90 -7.75 -8.76
N ARG A 142 5.54 -8.56 -9.77
CA ARG A 142 4.52 -8.17 -10.75
C ARG A 142 3.16 -7.95 -10.08
N CYS A 143 2.77 -8.80 -9.14
CA CYS A 143 1.53 -8.65 -8.37
C CYS A 143 1.54 -7.39 -7.49
N GLU A 144 2.63 -7.16 -6.76
CA GLU A 144 2.80 -5.96 -5.92
C GLU A 144 2.77 -4.67 -6.77
N ALA A 145 3.36 -4.70 -7.97
CA ALA A 145 3.32 -3.57 -8.89
C ALA A 145 1.90 -3.23 -9.39
N ILE A 146 0.98 -4.20 -9.47
CA ILE A 146 -0.43 -3.93 -9.81
C ILE A 146 -1.10 -3.08 -8.74
N VAL A 147 -0.86 -3.41 -7.48
CA VAL A 147 -1.39 -2.70 -6.32
C VAL A 147 -0.81 -1.29 -6.25
N ASP A 148 0.53 -1.20 -6.32
CA ASP A 148 1.22 0.07 -6.09
C ASP A 148 1.12 1.05 -7.25
N LEU A 149 1.13 0.58 -8.50
CA LEU A 149 1.07 1.46 -9.68
C LEU A 149 -0.26 2.22 -9.75
N ALA A 150 -1.31 1.71 -9.11
CA ALA A 150 -2.57 2.41 -8.98
C ALA A 150 -2.43 3.73 -8.21
N ASN A 151 -1.35 3.99 -7.46
CA ASN A 151 -1.16 5.29 -6.81
C ASN A 151 -1.07 6.45 -7.83
N TRP A 152 -0.63 6.20 -9.07
CA TRP A 152 -0.52 7.21 -10.12
C TRP A 152 -1.75 7.25 -11.02
N VAL A 153 -2.54 8.33 -10.94
CA VAL A 153 -3.69 8.59 -11.82
C VAL A 153 -3.19 9.05 -13.21
N ASP A 154 -2.59 8.12 -13.96
CA ASP A 154 -1.92 8.37 -15.24
C ASP A 154 -2.30 7.31 -16.28
N VAL A 155 -2.37 7.71 -17.56
CA VAL A 155 -2.68 6.80 -18.67
C VAL A 155 -1.68 5.65 -18.81
N ARG A 156 -0.43 5.86 -18.41
CA ARG A 156 0.61 4.83 -18.41
C ARG A 156 0.36 3.76 -17.36
N ALA A 157 -0.13 4.15 -16.17
CA ALA A 157 -0.54 3.18 -15.14
C ALA A 157 -1.70 2.33 -15.66
N PHE A 158 -2.74 2.98 -16.21
CA PHE A 158 -3.87 2.30 -16.83
C PHE A 158 -3.45 1.31 -17.93
N ASN A 159 -2.56 1.73 -18.83
CA ASN A 159 -2.08 0.88 -19.92
C ASN A 159 -1.29 -0.33 -19.41
N ALA A 160 -0.50 -0.17 -18.34
CA ALA A 160 0.23 -1.28 -17.73
C ALA A 160 -0.73 -2.29 -17.08
N LEU A 161 -1.76 -1.81 -16.36
CA LEU A 161 -2.83 -2.66 -15.80
C LEU A 161 -3.64 -3.36 -16.90
N MET A 162 -3.89 -2.70 -18.03
CA MET A 162 -4.54 -3.33 -19.19
C MET A 162 -3.68 -4.43 -19.80
N GLY A 163 -2.35 -4.28 -19.76
CA GLY A 163 -1.41 -5.34 -20.11
C GLY A 163 -1.55 -6.53 -19.16
N ALA A 164 -1.54 -6.27 -17.85
CA ALA A 164 -1.72 -7.29 -16.81
C ALA A 164 -3.05 -8.03 -16.92
N ALA A 165 -4.15 -7.33 -17.23
CA ALA A 165 -5.47 -7.94 -17.40
C ALA A 165 -5.58 -8.87 -18.62
N ARG A 166 -4.63 -8.78 -19.56
CA ARG A 166 -4.55 -9.62 -20.77
C ARG A 166 -3.47 -10.70 -20.67
N ASP A 167 -2.62 -10.62 -19.66
CA ASP A 167 -1.66 -11.66 -19.31
C ASP A 167 -2.43 -12.76 -18.56
N GLU A 168 -2.43 -13.98 -19.10
CA GLU A 168 -3.23 -15.10 -18.58
C GLU A 168 -2.84 -15.46 -17.14
N GLU A 169 -1.54 -15.48 -16.84
CA GLU A 169 -1.05 -15.83 -15.50
C GLU A 169 -1.44 -14.76 -14.48
N LEU A 170 -1.25 -13.47 -14.80
CA LEU A 170 -1.63 -12.38 -13.90
C LEU A 170 -3.16 -12.28 -13.75
N ALA A 171 -3.91 -12.45 -14.83
CA ALA A 171 -5.37 -12.43 -14.77
C ALA A 171 -5.92 -13.54 -13.85
N ASP A 172 -5.31 -14.72 -13.88
CA ASP A 172 -5.74 -15.86 -13.06
C ASP A 172 -5.31 -15.72 -11.59
N VAL A 173 -4.06 -15.28 -11.34
CA VAL A 173 -3.50 -15.20 -9.99
C VAL A 173 -3.97 -13.96 -9.23
N THR A 174 -4.09 -12.82 -9.91
CA THR A 174 -4.26 -11.50 -9.26
C THR A 174 -5.34 -10.66 -9.94
N GLY A 175 -6.27 -11.30 -10.66
CA GLY A 175 -7.37 -10.61 -11.34
C GLY A 175 -8.23 -9.72 -10.44
N LEU A 176 -8.42 -10.10 -9.17
CA LEU A 176 -9.11 -9.29 -8.17
C LEU A 176 -8.36 -7.96 -7.92
N GLU A 177 -7.05 -8.03 -7.70
CA GLU A 177 -6.22 -6.83 -7.47
C GLU A 177 -6.15 -5.94 -8.71
N ILE A 178 -6.07 -6.53 -9.91
CA ILE A 178 -6.14 -5.78 -11.16
C ILE A 178 -7.44 -4.96 -11.23
N GLY A 179 -8.57 -5.58 -10.91
CA GLY A 179 -9.87 -4.91 -10.94
C GLY A 179 -9.99 -3.82 -9.88
N ILE A 180 -9.53 -4.06 -8.65
CA ILE A 180 -9.51 -3.07 -7.58
C ILE A 180 -8.62 -1.87 -7.97
N SER A 181 -7.44 -2.13 -8.54
CA SER A 181 -6.54 -1.08 -9.03
C SER A 181 -7.17 -0.22 -10.13
N PHE A 182 -7.92 -0.83 -11.05
CA PHE A 182 -8.70 -0.07 -12.04
C PHE A 182 -9.80 0.78 -11.38
N GLY A 183 -10.62 0.20 -10.48
CA GLY A 183 -11.65 0.93 -9.76
C GLY A 183 -11.09 2.13 -8.99
N SER A 184 -9.94 1.94 -8.34
CA SER A 184 -9.18 2.99 -7.66
C SER A 184 -8.74 4.13 -8.60
N LEU A 185 -8.27 3.85 -9.81
CA LEU A 185 -7.93 4.89 -10.80
C LEU A 185 -9.18 5.64 -11.26
N MET A 186 -10.26 4.91 -11.56
CA MET A 186 -11.51 5.46 -12.09
C MET A 186 -12.22 6.36 -11.07
N SER A 187 -12.21 5.98 -9.80
CA SER A 187 -12.78 6.78 -8.70
C SER A 187 -12.12 8.16 -8.55
N ARG A 188 -10.85 8.28 -8.96
CA ARG A 188 -10.07 9.53 -8.95
C ARG A 188 -10.11 10.28 -10.28
N GLY A 189 -11.15 10.04 -11.09
CA GLY A 189 -11.45 10.81 -12.29
C GLY A 189 -10.77 10.31 -13.57
N PHE A 190 -10.09 9.15 -13.54
CA PHE A 190 -9.55 8.56 -14.76
C PHE A 190 -10.67 7.96 -15.62
N THR A 191 -10.77 8.38 -16.88
CA THR A 191 -11.75 7.81 -17.83
C THR A 191 -11.13 6.58 -18.51
N ALA A 192 -11.64 5.40 -18.16
CA ALA A 192 -11.20 4.14 -18.75
C ALA A 192 -11.85 3.88 -20.12
N HIS A 193 -11.09 3.29 -21.04
CA HIS A 193 -11.59 2.82 -22.33
C HIS A 193 -11.09 1.40 -22.60
N GLY A 194 -11.88 0.59 -23.32
CA GLY A 194 -11.47 -0.76 -23.74
C GLY A 194 -11.60 -1.84 -22.67
N LEU A 195 -12.36 -1.60 -21.60
CA LEU A 195 -12.66 -2.60 -20.56
C LEU A 195 -13.57 -3.74 -21.06
N ASP A 196 -14.23 -3.61 -22.21
CA ASP A 196 -15.07 -4.67 -22.75
C ASP A 196 -14.30 -5.98 -23.02
N ALA A 197 -12.99 -5.88 -23.25
CA ALA A 197 -12.12 -7.00 -23.59
C ALA A 197 -11.42 -7.67 -22.40
N ILE A 198 -11.70 -7.26 -21.15
CA ILE A 198 -11.09 -7.90 -19.96
C ILE A 198 -11.96 -9.04 -19.40
N PRO A 199 -11.36 -10.04 -18.72
CA PRO A 199 -12.08 -11.13 -18.07
C PRO A 199 -13.18 -10.67 -17.11
N SER A 200 -14.25 -11.46 -16.99
CA SER A 200 -15.45 -11.07 -16.23
C SER A 200 -15.22 -10.93 -14.72
N HIS A 201 -14.31 -11.71 -14.13
CA HIS A 201 -13.98 -11.59 -12.71
C HIS A 201 -13.23 -10.28 -12.40
N ILE A 202 -12.39 -9.81 -13.33
CA ILE A 202 -11.75 -8.50 -13.21
C ILE A 202 -12.79 -7.39 -13.33
N LYS A 203 -13.73 -7.48 -14.28
CA LYS A 203 -14.84 -6.52 -14.39
C LYS A 203 -15.67 -6.44 -13.11
N TYR A 204 -16.00 -7.59 -12.54
CA TYR A 204 -16.71 -7.65 -11.27
C TYR A 204 -15.97 -6.86 -10.18
N ALA A 205 -14.66 -7.06 -10.06
CA ALA A 205 -13.84 -6.34 -9.08
C ALA A 205 -13.75 -4.82 -9.34
N ILE A 206 -13.80 -4.38 -10.60
CA ILE A 206 -13.91 -2.94 -10.95
C ILE A 206 -15.23 -2.37 -10.43
N ASP A 207 -16.34 -3.04 -10.73
CA ASP A 207 -17.69 -2.56 -10.42
C ASP A 207 -17.97 -2.52 -8.91
N HIS A 208 -17.29 -3.38 -8.14
CA HIS A 208 -17.48 -3.51 -6.69
C HIS A 208 -16.25 -3.09 -5.88
N TYR A 209 -15.35 -2.28 -6.46
CA TYR A 209 -14.05 -1.99 -5.81
C TYR A 209 -14.20 -1.37 -4.41
N GLU A 210 -15.23 -0.55 -4.18
CA GLU A 210 -15.49 0.09 -2.86
C GLU A 210 -15.87 -0.91 -1.77
N GLU A 211 -16.45 -2.06 -2.14
CA GLU A 211 -16.83 -3.12 -1.20
C GLU A 211 -15.64 -4.05 -0.86
N LEU A 212 -14.55 -3.93 -1.64
CA LEU A 212 -13.39 -4.83 -1.61
C LEU A 212 -12.14 -4.19 -0.97
N ILE A 213 -12.23 -2.93 -0.54
CA ILE A 213 -11.13 -2.17 0.09
C ILE A 213 -11.43 -1.78 1.53
#